data_AF-A0A9R1M4F2-F1
#
_entry.id   AF-A0A9R1M4F2-F1
#
_cell.length_a   1.000
_cell.length_b   1.000
_cell.length_c   1.000
_cell.angle_alpha   90.00
_cell.angle_beta   90.00
_cell.angle_gamma   90.00
#
_symmetry.space_group_name_H-M   'P 1'
#
loop_
_entity.id
_entity.type
_entity.pdbx_description
1 polymer ?
#
loop_
_entity_poly.entity_id
_entity_poly.type
_entity_poly.pdbx_seq_one_letter_code
_entity_poly.pdbx_strand_id
1 'polypeptide(L)'
;MNFPSLTLEHAITELPRAMPHAQNLNLSACMTLKVIYLPEGVTKFSHVKYLQLRLYFSGQENLLSLASFLKAAPLLEELDIHFLRRSFPLNDFEKLPIRSLPPCRHGHLKRVLITGFHGARGEIELAAHVADNSSRLQALVIDPVMRDVDRNMFTSTPEGRAMYWDLARENAKKYLARRVAHGARFDVL
;
A
#
# COMPACT_ATOMS: atom_id res chain seq x y z
N MET A 1 -10.74 -7.02 -22.89
CA MET A 1 -11.85 -6.21 -22.31
C MET A 1 -11.22 -5.05 -21.57
N ASN A 2 -11.46 -3.81 -22.01
CA ASN A 2 -11.07 -2.63 -21.25
C ASN A 2 -12.06 -2.47 -20.11
N PHE A 3 -11.65 -2.84 -18.90
CA PHE A 3 -12.40 -2.43 -17.71
C PHE A 3 -12.31 -0.89 -17.64
N PRO A 4 -13.43 -0.16 -17.49
CA PRO A 4 -13.35 1.24 -17.10
C PRO A 4 -12.46 1.31 -15.86
N SER A 5 -11.56 2.30 -15.79
CA SER A 5 -10.62 2.46 -14.69
C SER A 5 -11.38 2.42 -13.36
N LEU A 6 -11.31 1.31 -12.64
CA LEU A 6 -11.96 1.17 -11.35
C LEU A 6 -11.29 2.14 -10.39
N THR A 7 -12.00 3.22 -10.04
CA THR A 7 -11.52 4.17 -9.03
C THR A 7 -11.59 3.52 -7.65
N LEU A 8 -10.73 3.98 -6.74
CA LEU A 8 -10.76 3.54 -5.34
C LEU A 8 -12.16 3.72 -4.73
N GLU A 9 -12.80 4.82 -5.08
CA GLU A 9 -14.13 5.22 -4.62
C GLU A 9 -15.22 4.23 -5.06
N HIS A 10 -15.20 3.83 -6.33
CA HIS A 10 -16.16 2.86 -6.83
C HIS A 10 -15.95 1.49 -6.15
N ALA A 11 -14.70 1.08 -5.95
CA ALA A 11 -14.37 -0.16 -5.28
C ALA A 11 -14.88 -0.19 -3.82
N ILE A 12 -14.67 0.88 -3.03
CA ILE A 12 -15.14 0.93 -1.64
C ILE A 12 -16.65 1.10 -1.50
N THR A 13 -17.34 1.57 -2.53
CA THR A 13 -18.79 1.83 -2.46
C THR A 13 -19.60 0.62 -2.92
N GLU A 14 -19.20 -0.01 -4.03
CA GLU A 14 -19.99 -1.07 -4.65
C GLU A 14 -19.60 -2.47 -4.18
N LEU A 15 -18.31 -2.75 -3.99
CA LEU A 15 -17.86 -4.10 -3.66
C LEU A 15 -18.37 -4.62 -2.29
N PRO A 16 -18.48 -3.80 -1.24
CA PRO A 16 -19.09 -4.26 0.02
C PRO A 16 -20.53 -4.72 -0.15
N ARG A 17 -21.27 -4.14 -1.11
CA ARG A 17 -22.66 -4.52 -1.40
C ARG A 17 -22.74 -5.75 -2.28
N ALA A 18 -21.86 -5.84 -3.28
CA ALA A 18 -21.80 -6.98 -4.18
C ALA A 18 -21.31 -8.26 -3.48
N MET A 19 -20.44 -8.12 -2.49
CA MET A 19 -19.80 -9.26 -1.80
C MET A 19 -19.76 -9.05 -0.28
N PRO A 20 -20.92 -8.99 0.40
CA PRO A 20 -21.02 -8.60 1.81
C PRO A 20 -20.37 -9.58 2.78
N HIS A 21 -20.18 -10.84 2.37
CA HIS A 21 -19.60 -11.91 3.19
C HIS A 21 -18.16 -12.27 2.78
N ALA A 22 -17.55 -11.54 1.84
CA ALA A 22 -16.19 -11.82 1.42
C ALA A 22 -15.21 -11.64 2.59
N GLN A 23 -14.39 -12.67 2.84
CA GLN A 23 -13.30 -12.60 3.81
C GLN A 23 -11.96 -12.27 3.15
N ASN A 24 -11.80 -12.64 1.88
CA ASN A 24 -10.59 -12.42 1.10
C ASN A 24 -10.97 -11.56 -0.11
N LEU A 25 -10.28 -10.44 -0.29
CA LEU A 25 -10.53 -9.53 -1.41
C LEU A 25 -9.22 -9.27 -2.15
N ASN A 26 -9.20 -9.61 -3.44
CA ASN A 26 -8.06 -9.40 -4.32
C ASN A 26 -8.45 -8.39 -5.40
N LEU A 27 -7.83 -7.21 -5.38
CA LEU A 27 -8.09 -6.16 -6.35
C LEU A 27 -6.83 -5.88 -7.17
N SER A 28 -7.01 -5.74 -8.47
CA SER A 28 -5.98 -5.27 -9.39
C SER A 28 -6.53 -4.05 -10.11
N ALA A 29 -5.84 -2.92 -10.02
CA ALA A 29 -6.36 -1.69 -10.56
C ALA A 29 -5.26 -0.71 -10.98
N CYS A 30 -5.55 0.03 -12.06
CA CYS A 30 -4.82 1.22 -12.47
C CYS A 30 -5.52 2.41 -11.79
N MET A 31 -5.18 2.67 -10.54
CA MET A 31 -6.01 3.50 -9.67
C MET A 31 -5.64 4.97 -9.80
N THR A 32 -6.57 5.80 -10.23
CA THR A 32 -6.45 7.24 -10.03
C THR A 32 -6.81 7.55 -8.58
N LEU A 33 -5.79 7.70 -7.73
CA LEU A 33 -5.96 8.01 -6.32
C LEU A 33 -6.22 9.51 -6.12
N LYS A 34 -7.42 9.95 -6.47
CA LYS A 34 -7.92 11.27 -6.03
C LYS A 34 -8.25 11.19 -4.54
N VAL A 35 -8.08 12.30 -3.82
CA VAL A 35 -8.34 12.37 -2.37
C VAL A 35 -9.80 12.00 -2.12
N ILE A 36 -10.03 10.88 -1.44
CA ILE A 36 -11.39 10.49 -1.04
C ILE A 36 -11.47 10.60 0.47
N TYR A 37 -12.19 11.62 0.91
CA TYR A 37 -12.82 11.60 2.22
C TYR A 37 -13.93 10.56 2.15
N LEU A 38 -13.82 9.48 2.92
CA LEU A 38 -14.94 8.55 3.09
C LEU A 38 -16.10 9.32 3.75
N PRO A 39 -17.25 9.47 3.08
CA PRO A 39 -18.45 9.97 3.74
C PRO A 39 -18.78 9.11 4.96
N GLU A 40 -19.29 9.73 6.02
CA GLU A 40 -19.90 8.99 7.12
C GLU A 40 -21.10 8.20 6.55
N GLY A 41 -21.10 6.87 6.71
CA GLY A 41 -22.19 6.00 6.24
C GLY A 41 -21.90 5.12 5.01
N VAL A 42 -20.68 5.10 4.47
CA VAL A 42 -20.32 4.13 3.42
C VAL A 42 -20.42 2.69 3.93
N THR A 43 -20.98 1.81 3.10
CA THR A 43 -21.08 0.37 3.37
C THR A 43 -19.68 -0.21 3.58
N LYS A 44 -19.46 -0.90 4.70
CA LYS A 44 -18.14 -1.43 5.06
C LYS A 44 -17.99 -2.88 4.58
N PHE A 45 -16.75 -3.28 4.32
CA PHE A 45 -16.36 -4.68 4.21
C PHE A 45 -16.37 -5.33 5.60
N SER A 46 -17.56 -5.71 6.08
CA SER A 46 -17.76 -6.18 7.45
C SER A 46 -17.10 -7.53 7.77
N HIS A 47 -16.63 -8.27 6.76
CA HIS A 47 -16.06 -9.61 6.94
C HIS A 47 -14.65 -9.77 6.35
N VAL A 48 -14.12 -8.76 5.64
CA VAL A 48 -12.80 -8.86 5.00
C VAL A 48 -11.72 -8.91 6.06
N LYS A 49 -10.93 -9.98 6.02
CA LYS A 49 -9.75 -10.23 6.88
C LYS A 49 -8.45 -10.19 6.09
N TYR A 50 -8.48 -10.55 4.80
CA TYR A 50 -7.34 -10.48 3.91
C TYR A 50 -7.66 -9.57 2.72
N LEU A 51 -6.79 -8.59 2.48
CA LEU A 51 -6.87 -7.68 1.35
C LEU A 51 -5.56 -7.69 0.60
N GLN A 52 -5.64 -7.97 -0.70
CA GLN A 52 -4.53 -7.80 -1.62
C GLN A 52 -4.85 -6.73 -2.66
N LEU A 53 -3.94 -5.77 -2.81
CA LEU A 53 -4.03 -4.68 -3.77
C LEU A 53 -2.85 -4.77 -4.73
N ARG A 54 -3.10 -5.00 -6.02
CA ARG A 54 -2.11 -4.86 -7.10
C ARG A 54 -2.34 -3.53 -7.81
N LEU A 55 -1.39 -2.62 -7.64
CA LEU A 55 -1.54 -1.22 -8.03
C LEU A 55 -0.58 -0.88 -9.17
N TYR A 56 -1.14 -0.60 -10.35
CA TYR A 56 -0.36 -0.03 -11.44
C TYR A 56 -0.16 1.47 -11.17
N PHE A 57 1.10 1.87 -10.98
CA PHE A 57 1.44 3.22 -10.52
C PHE A 57 2.19 3.98 -11.60
N SER A 58 1.72 5.19 -11.89
CA SER A 58 2.28 6.08 -12.92
C SER A 58 3.14 7.22 -12.37
N GLY A 59 3.19 7.41 -11.04
CA GLY A 59 4.14 8.33 -10.39
C GLY A 59 3.53 9.53 -9.69
N GLN A 60 2.22 9.76 -9.82
CA GLN A 60 1.56 11.02 -9.40
C GLN A 60 0.37 10.79 -8.47
N GLU A 61 0.14 9.54 -8.05
CA GLU A 61 -1.04 9.16 -7.30
C GLU A 61 -0.88 9.42 -5.80
N ASN A 62 -1.92 9.96 -5.15
CA ASN A 62 -1.92 10.16 -3.71
C ASN A 62 -2.18 8.84 -2.97
N LEU A 63 -1.11 8.07 -2.75
CA LEU A 63 -1.14 6.76 -2.07
C LEU A 63 -1.77 6.81 -0.68
N LEU A 64 -1.72 7.96 0.00
CA LEU A 64 -2.40 8.16 1.28
C LEU A 64 -3.92 7.95 1.21
N SER A 65 -4.56 8.12 0.05
CA SER A 65 -6.00 7.84 -0.08
C SER A 65 -6.35 6.36 0.15
N LEU A 66 -5.39 5.43 0.06
CA LEU A 66 -5.59 4.03 0.41
C LEU A 66 -5.90 3.82 1.89
N ALA A 67 -5.53 4.75 2.77
CA ALA A 67 -5.94 4.73 4.17
C ALA A 67 -7.47 4.73 4.32
N SER A 68 -8.17 5.42 3.42
CA SER A 68 -9.64 5.38 3.35
C SER A 68 -10.13 3.96 3.04
N PHE A 69 -9.48 3.22 2.15
CA PHE A 69 -9.85 1.81 1.90
C PHE A 69 -9.73 0.95 3.15
N LEU A 70 -8.65 1.13 3.90
CA LEU A 70 -8.42 0.40 5.15
C LEU A 70 -9.48 0.74 6.20
N LYS A 71 -9.96 1.98 6.24
CA LYS A 71 -11.10 2.38 7.10
C LYS A 71 -12.42 1.71 6.68
N ALA A 72 -12.59 1.37 5.41
CA ALA A 72 -13.75 0.63 4.91
C ALA A 72 -13.69 -0.88 5.25
N ALA A 73 -12.54 -1.42 5.66
CA ALA A 73 -12.35 -2.82 6.05
C ALA A 73 -11.94 -2.94 7.54
N PRO A 74 -12.87 -2.74 8.48
CA PRO A 74 -12.56 -2.62 9.91
C PRO A 74 -12.01 -3.89 10.57
N LEU A 75 -12.29 -5.07 10.01
CA LEU A 75 -11.82 -6.36 10.52
C LEU A 75 -10.58 -6.89 9.80
N LEU A 76 -9.92 -6.05 8.99
CA LEU A 76 -8.76 -6.46 8.21
C LEU A 76 -7.63 -6.93 9.14
N GLU A 77 -7.15 -8.15 8.90
CA GLU A 77 -6.06 -8.77 9.64
C GLU A 77 -4.75 -8.76 8.84
N GLU A 78 -4.84 -8.80 7.51
CA GLU A 78 -3.71 -8.98 6.61
C GLU A 78 -3.86 -8.09 5.38
N LEU A 79 -2.81 -7.32 5.06
CA LEU A 79 -2.77 -6.37 3.96
C LEU A 79 -1.54 -6.61 3.08
N ASP A 80 -1.77 -6.96 1.83
CA ASP A 80 -0.73 -7.12 0.82
C ASP A 80 -0.88 -6.04 -0.24
N ILE A 81 0.15 -5.23 -0.45
CA ILE A 81 0.19 -4.19 -1.48
C ILE A 81 1.34 -4.49 -2.43
N HIS A 82 1.01 -4.68 -3.71
CA HIS A 82 1.97 -4.92 -4.78
C HIS A 82 1.98 -3.72 -5.72
N PHE A 83 3.03 -2.90 -5.65
CA PHE A 83 3.24 -1.85 -6.62
C PHE A 83 3.81 -2.43 -7.92
N LEU A 84 3.10 -2.20 -9.02
CA LEU A 84 3.46 -2.66 -10.36
C LEU A 84 3.85 -1.46 -11.21
N ARG A 85 5.09 -1.42 -11.70
CA ARG A 85 5.64 -0.29 -12.46
C ARG A 85 6.55 -0.77 -13.59
N ARG A 86 6.61 0.01 -14.67
CA ARG A 86 7.52 -0.25 -15.80
C ARG A 86 8.88 0.42 -15.67
N SER A 87 9.01 1.41 -14.80
CA SER A 87 10.25 2.18 -14.63
C SER A 87 10.47 2.61 -13.17
N PHE A 88 11.74 2.85 -12.84
CA PHE A 88 12.15 3.44 -11.57
C PHE A 88 12.12 4.97 -11.70
N PRO A 89 11.45 5.70 -10.80
CA PRO A 89 11.51 7.15 -10.81
C PRO A 89 12.92 7.59 -10.38
N LEU A 90 13.66 8.18 -11.30
CA LEU A 90 15.02 8.69 -11.07
C LEU A 90 15.05 9.88 -10.08
N ASN A 91 13.93 10.59 -9.91
CA ASN A 91 13.92 11.94 -9.32
C ASN A 91 13.05 12.11 -8.05
N ASP A 92 12.32 11.10 -7.58
CA ASP A 92 11.31 11.27 -6.51
C ASP A 92 11.84 11.04 -5.07
N PHE A 93 13.15 10.90 -4.88
CA PHE A 93 13.75 10.81 -3.54
C PHE A 93 13.84 12.15 -2.82
N GLU A 94 13.24 13.21 -3.40
CA GLU A 94 13.29 14.55 -2.82
C GLU A 94 12.82 14.55 -1.37
N LYS A 95 13.61 15.24 -0.54
CA LYS A 95 13.60 15.33 0.92
C LYS A 95 12.38 16.07 1.48
N LEU A 96 11.21 15.91 0.87
CA LEU A 96 10.00 16.57 1.33
C LEU A 96 9.50 15.92 2.62
N PRO A 97 8.97 16.71 3.57
CA PRO A 97 8.41 16.17 4.80
C PRO A 97 7.30 15.16 4.53
N ILE A 98 7.35 14.02 5.22
CA ILE A 98 6.31 12.98 5.19
C ILE A 98 5.02 13.59 5.76
N ARG A 99 3.94 13.56 4.98
CA ARG A 99 2.61 13.96 5.44
C ARG A 99 2.03 12.86 6.34
N SER A 100 1.39 13.27 7.42
CA SER A 100 0.58 12.38 8.26
C SER A 100 -0.90 12.66 8.02
N LEU A 101 -1.70 11.62 7.79
CA LEU A 101 -3.15 11.72 7.90
C LEU A 101 -3.58 11.75 9.38
N PRO A 102 -4.78 12.27 9.68
CA PRO A 102 -5.39 12.13 11.00
C PRO A 102 -5.36 10.66 11.46
N PRO A 103 -5.14 10.39 12.76
CA PRO A 103 -5.11 9.02 13.27
C PRO A 103 -6.41 8.25 12.96
N CYS A 104 -6.27 7.02 12.47
CA CYS A 104 -7.37 6.12 12.12
C CYS A 104 -7.04 4.70 12.58
N ARG A 105 -7.56 4.29 13.74
CA ARG A 105 -7.19 2.99 14.35
C ARG A 105 -7.56 1.79 13.46
N HIS A 106 -6.57 0.93 13.19
CA HIS A 106 -6.72 -0.36 12.55
C HIS A 106 -6.59 -1.47 13.61
N GLY A 107 -7.69 -1.77 14.28
CA GLY A 107 -7.69 -2.59 15.50
C GLY A 107 -7.43 -4.08 15.32
N HIS A 108 -7.45 -4.59 14.08
CA HIS A 108 -7.29 -6.02 13.78
C HIS A 108 -6.07 -6.34 12.92
N LEU A 109 -5.41 -5.34 12.34
CA LEU A 109 -4.34 -5.54 11.38
C LEU A 109 -3.09 -6.12 12.07
N LYS A 110 -2.69 -7.31 11.63
CA LYS A 110 -1.55 -8.08 12.17
C LYS A 110 -0.38 -8.11 11.21
N ARG A 111 -0.63 -8.13 9.91
CA ARG A 111 0.45 -8.20 8.90
C ARG A 111 0.23 -7.23 7.77
N VAL A 112 1.33 -6.60 7.38
CA VAL A 112 1.41 -5.78 6.18
C VAL A 112 2.60 -6.24 5.35
N LEU A 113 2.37 -6.55 4.08
CA LEU A 113 3.41 -6.80 3.09
C LEU A 113 3.30 -5.75 1.99
N ILE A 114 4.41 -5.08 1.68
CA ILE A 114 4.49 -4.12 0.57
C ILE A 114 5.61 -4.57 -0.36
N THR A 115 5.27 -4.90 -1.60
CA THR A 115 6.23 -5.32 -2.63
C THR A 115 6.32 -4.30 -3.76
N GLY A 116 7.42 -4.28 -4.50
CA GLY A 116 7.67 -3.25 -5.52
C GLY A 116 7.89 -1.86 -4.91
N PHE A 117 8.31 -1.80 -3.64
CA PHE A 117 8.51 -0.57 -2.89
C PHE A 117 9.74 0.18 -3.41
N HIS A 118 9.58 1.42 -3.83
CA HIS A 118 10.70 2.25 -4.30
C HIS A 118 11.21 3.23 -3.23
N GLY A 119 10.52 3.35 -2.09
CA GLY A 119 10.82 4.37 -1.09
C GLY A 119 10.40 5.76 -1.56
N ALA A 120 9.42 5.84 -2.46
CA ALA A 120 8.84 7.11 -2.85
C ALA A 120 8.03 7.68 -1.68
N ARG A 121 7.91 9.01 -1.62
CA ARG A 121 7.24 9.73 -0.53
C ARG A 121 5.85 9.14 -0.19
N GLY A 122 4.99 8.92 -1.19
CA GLY A 122 3.64 8.41 -0.97
C GLY A 122 3.60 6.99 -0.37
N GLU A 123 4.57 6.14 -0.71
CA GLU A 123 4.66 4.77 -0.19
C GLU A 123 5.09 4.77 1.26
N ILE A 124 6.08 5.62 1.58
CA ILE A 124 6.54 5.82 2.96
C ILE A 124 5.41 6.40 3.80
N GLU A 125 4.70 7.41 3.29
CA GLU A 125 3.55 8.02 3.96
C GLU A 125 2.46 6.98 4.27
N LEU A 126 2.11 6.13 3.30
CA LEU A 126 1.15 5.05 3.49
C LEU A 126 1.63 4.03 4.52
N ALA A 127 2.85 3.52 4.37
CA ALA A 127 3.40 2.51 5.28
C ALA A 127 3.52 3.05 6.72
N ALA A 128 3.96 4.29 6.88
CA ALA A 128 4.03 4.96 8.18
C ALA A 128 2.63 5.14 8.78
N HIS A 129 1.65 5.58 7.99
CA HIS A 129 0.27 5.72 8.46
C HIS A 129 -0.30 4.39 8.98
N VAL A 130 -0.09 3.31 8.23
CA VAL A 130 -0.57 1.98 8.65
C VAL A 130 0.15 1.51 9.92
N ALA A 131 1.47 1.67 9.99
CA ALA A 131 2.26 1.28 11.16
C ALA A 131 1.83 2.05 12.42
N ASP A 132 1.71 3.38 12.32
CA ASP A 132 1.34 4.26 13.44
C ASP A 132 -0.06 3.97 13.99
N ASN A 133 -0.94 3.42 13.16
CA ASN A 133 -2.36 3.24 13.50
C ASN A 133 -2.77 1.79 13.78
N SER A 134 -1.84 0.83 13.69
CA SER A 134 -2.13 -0.60 13.86
C SER A 134 -1.55 -1.13 15.17
N SER A 135 -2.32 -1.05 16.25
CA SER A 135 -1.86 -1.44 17.59
C SER A 135 -1.58 -2.94 17.76
N ARG A 136 -2.11 -3.79 16.87
CA ARG A 136 -1.93 -5.25 16.87
C ARG A 136 -0.97 -5.73 15.79
N LEU A 137 -0.28 -4.81 15.11
CA LEU A 137 0.65 -5.17 14.05
C LEU A 137 1.75 -6.08 14.62
N GLN A 138 1.97 -7.21 13.96
CA GLN A 138 2.97 -8.21 14.31
C GLN A 138 4.12 -8.23 13.30
N ALA A 139 3.86 -7.84 12.06
CA ALA A 139 4.87 -7.78 11.01
C ALA A 139 4.55 -6.68 9.98
N LEU A 140 5.54 -5.84 9.70
CA LEU A 140 5.62 -4.99 8.52
C LEU A 140 6.77 -5.48 7.65
N VAL A 141 6.45 -5.95 6.45
CA VAL A 141 7.43 -6.47 5.49
C VAL A 141 7.49 -5.54 4.29
N ILE A 142 8.68 -5.03 3.99
CA ILE A 142 8.96 -4.19 2.83
C ILE A 142 9.89 -4.96 1.89
N ASP A 143 9.45 -5.11 0.64
CA ASP A 143 10.17 -5.79 -0.43
C ASP A 143 10.28 -4.85 -1.64
N PRO A 144 11.49 -4.42 -2.02
CA PRO A 144 11.68 -3.59 -3.20
C PRO A 144 11.33 -4.32 -4.51
N VAL A 145 11.31 -5.65 -4.49
CA VAL A 145 11.11 -6.47 -5.68
C VAL A 145 9.61 -6.60 -5.97
N MET A 146 9.23 -6.43 -7.23
CA MET A 146 7.85 -6.70 -7.65
C MET A 146 7.62 -8.20 -7.72
N ARG A 147 6.48 -8.67 -7.21
CA ARG A 147 6.06 -10.08 -7.34
C ARG A 147 5.20 -10.29 -8.58
N ASP A 148 5.31 -11.49 -9.16
CA ASP A 148 4.49 -11.97 -10.27
C ASP A 148 4.57 -11.10 -11.55
N VAL A 149 5.72 -10.46 -11.81
CA VAL A 149 5.98 -9.66 -13.01
C VAL A 149 7.12 -10.27 -13.83
N ASP A 150 7.01 -10.21 -15.16
CA ASP A 150 8.08 -10.63 -16.05
C ASP A 150 9.35 -9.79 -15.79
N ARG A 151 10.49 -10.44 -15.55
CA ARG A 151 11.79 -9.77 -15.32
C ARG A 151 12.23 -8.92 -16.53
N ASN A 152 11.68 -9.17 -17.71
CA ASN A 152 11.94 -8.40 -18.92
C ASN A 152 11.20 -7.05 -18.95
N MET A 153 10.35 -6.76 -17.96
CA MET A 153 9.58 -5.52 -17.89
C MET A 153 10.40 -4.31 -17.40
N PHE A 154 11.63 -4.54 -16.91
CA PHE A 154 12.51 -3.48 -16.43
C PHE A 154 13.39 -2.93 -17.55
N THR A 155 13.36 -1.61 -17.74
CA THR A 155 14.20 -0.91 -18.73
C THR A 155 15.66 -0.71 -18.27
N SER A 156 15.99 -1.06 -17.03
CA SER A 156 17.28 -0.80 -16.38
C SER A 156 18.16 -2.03 -16.32
N THR A 157 19.49 -1.83 -16.30
CA THR A 157 20.48 -2.91 -16.16
C THR A 157 20.36 -3.63 -14.81
N PRO A 158 20.85 -4.87 -14.67
CA PRO A 158 20.89 -5.57 -13.38
C PRO A 158 21.51 -4.76 -12.24
N GLU A 159 22.61 -4.05 -12.51
CA GLU A 159 23.32 -3.22 -11.53
C GLU A 159 22.49 -2.00 -11.13
N GLY A 160 21.85 -1.35 -12.11
CA GLY A 160 20.92 -0.27 -11.86
C GLY A 160 19.77 -0.70 -10.95
N ARG A 161 19.19 -1.89 -11.20
CA ARG A 161 18.12 -2.44 -10.36
C ARG A 161 18.57 -2.70 -8.93
N ALA A 162 19.76 -3.28 -8.74
CA ALA A 162 20.32 -3.53 -7.42
C ALA A 162 20.49 -2.24 -6.63
N MET A 163 21.10 -1.21 -7.24
CA MET A 163 21.27 0.11 -6.63
C MET A 163 19.92 0.72 -6.21
N TYR A 164 18.88 0.60 -7.03
CA TYR A 164 17.53 1.08 -6.68
C TYR A 164 16.93 0.33 -5.50
N TRP A 165 17.06 -0.99 -5.47
CA TRP A 165 16.54 -1.79 -4.37
C TRP A 165 17.26 -1.45 -3.07
N ASP A 166 18.58 -1.26 -3.08
CA ASP A 166 19.33 -0.86 -1.90
C ASP A 166 18.85 0.49 -1.37
N LEU A 167 18.68 1.49 -2.23
CA LEU A 167 18.16 2.80 -1.85
C LEU A 167 16.73 2.72 -1.29
N ALA A 168 15.87 1.89 -1.87
CA ALA A 168 14.51 1.67 -1.36
C ALA A 168 14.53 1.04 0.05
N ARG A 169 15.41 0.07 0.29
CA ARG A 169 15.62 -0.55 1.62
C ARG A 169 16.13 0.47 2.63
N GLU A 170 17.09 1.31 2.25
CA GLU A 170 17.63 2.37 3.10
C GLU A 170 16.54 3.36 3.50
N ASN A 171 15.73 3.82 2.54
CA ASN A 171 14.61 4.72 2.82
C ASN A 171 13.56 4.07 3.72
N ALA A 172 13.20 2.80 3.48
CA ALA A 172 12.29 2.07 4.35
C ALA A 172 12.80 2.04 5.79
N LYS A 173 14.08 1.68 6.00
CA LYS A 173 14.71 1.65 7.32
C LYS A 173 14.73 3.02 7.97
N LYS A 174 15.13 4.06 7.22
CA LYS A 174 15.24 5.44 7.71
C LYS A 174 13.91 5.97 8.24
N TYR A 175 12.80 5.72 7.54
CA TYR A 175 11.53 6.36 7.84
C TYR A 175 10.54 5.49 8.63
N LEU A 176 10.63 4.16 8.53
CA LEU A 176 9.63 3.24 9.11
C LEU A 176 10.10 2.53 10.38
N ALA A 177 11.41 2.38 10.60
CA ALA A 177 11.93 1.59 11.72
C ALA A 177 11.42 2.05 13.10
N ARG A 178 11.22 3.37 13.28
CA ARG A 178 10.72 3.96 14.54
C ARG A 178 9.19 4.00 14.64
N ARG A 179 8.48 3.65 13.57
CA ARG A 179 7.01 3.69 13.47
C ARG A 179 6.39 2.34 13.83
N VAL A 180 7.16 1.26 13.68
CA VAL A 180 6.70 -0.10 14.00
C VAL A 180 6.67 -0.29 15.52
N ALA A 181 5.54 -0.79 16.03
CA ALA A 181 5.32 -0.97 17.46
C ALA A 181 6.35 -1.93 18.09
N HIS A 182 6.68 -1.69 19.36
CA HIS A 182 7.62 -2.52 20.10
C HIS A 182 7.15 -3.99 20.16
N GLY A 183 7.97 -4.92 19.68
CA GLY A 183 7.66 -6.35 19.59
C GLY A 183 7.08 -6.80 18.25
N ALA A 184 6.72 -5.88 17.35
CA ALA A 184 6.39 -6.21 15.97
C ALA A 184 7.68 -6.36 15.14
N ARG A 185 7.68 -7.31 14.20
CA ARG A 185 8.78 -7.50 13.25
C ARG A 185 8.73 -6.42 12.17
N PHE A 186 9.91 -5.92 11.83
CA PHE A 186 10.10 -5.02 10.69
C PHE A 186 11.16 -5.63 9.77
N ASP A 187 10.68 -6.28 8.71
CA ASP A 187 11.53 -7.02 7.77
C ASP A 187 11.66 -6.20 6.49
N VAL A 188 12.89 -5.86 6.12
CA VAL A 188 13.20 -5.18 4.87
C VAL A 188 14.02 -6.15 4.03
N LEU A 189 13.35 -6.78 3.06
CA LEU A 189 13.87 -7.88 2.24
C LEU A 189 14.82 -7.41 1.16
#